data_AF-A0A6A0IQE4-F1
#
_entry.id   AF-A0A6A0IQE4-F1
#
_cell.length_a   1.000
_cell.length_b   1.000
_cell.length_c   1.000
_cell.angle_alpha   90.00
_cell.angle_beta   90.00
_cell.angle_gamma   90.00
#
_symmetry.space_group_name_H-M   'P 1'
#
loop_
_entity.id
_entity.type
_entity.pdbx_description
1 polymer ?
#
loop_
_entity_poly.entity_id
_entity_poly.type
_entity_poly.pdbx_seq_one_letter_code
_entity_poly.pdbx_strand_id
1 'polypeptide(L)'
;MPACPSCGAPARPGEEACRFCGGPVRPELSGEETETLVRVFLEAQEKALRGVNGPRIWAAGVALVVLPVGAFLGVRALGHGWPAAAALAVFTVLACFLFLGVAVQAEQDLFFERTLRGRIRGFLEENRLDAAKLLVLASRVMKPDAELMKRLANL
;
A
#
# COMPACT_ATOMS: atom_id res chain seq x y z
N MET A 1 -10.80 36.87 0.49
CA MET A 1 -9.62 36.90 1.38
C MET A 1 -9.87 35.88 2.48
N PRO A 2 -8.92 35.00 2.83
CA PRO A 2 -9.12 34.07 3.94
C PRO A 2 -9.35 34.87 5.24
N ALA A 3 -10.36 34.49 6.01
CA ALA A 3 -10.68 35.10 7.30
C ALA A 3 -10.54 34.03 8.39
N CYS A 4 -10.12 34.44 9.58
CA CYS A 4 -9.98 33.55 10.73
C CYS A 4 -11.37 32.99 11.11
N PRO A 5 -11.54 31.66 11.21
CA PRO A 5 -12.82 31.06 11.55
C PRO A 5 -13.24 31.35 13.00
N SER A 6 -12.29 31.65 13.91
CA SER A 6 -12.60 31.93 15.31
C SER A 6 -13.06 33.36 15.58
N CYS A 7 -12.56 34.35 14.83
CA CYS A 7 -12.84 35.76 15.12
C CYS A 7 -13.23 36.61 13.90
N GLY A 8 -13.23 36.03 12.70
CA GLY A 8 -13.57 36.74 11.45
C GLY A 8 -12.51 37.73 10.96
N ALA A 9 -11.38 37.88 11.66
CA ALA A 9 -10.31 38.81 11.25
C ALA A 9 -9.63 38.35 9.95
N PRO A 10 -9.16 39.28 9.10
CA PRO A 10 -8.44 38.93 7.87
C PRO A 10 -7.17 38.16 8.21
N ALA A 11 -7.04 36.96 7.67
CA ALA A 11 -5.87 36.10 7.85
C ALA A 11 -5.00 36.15 6.60
N ARG A 12 -3.67 36.14 6.75
CA ARG A 12 -2.80 35.96 5.58
C ARG A 12 -2.79 34.49 5.17
N PRO A 13 -2.79 34.19 3.85
CA PRO A 13 -2.59 32.83 3.39
C PRO A 13 -1.22 32.32 3.90
N GLY A 14 -1.24 31.21 4.65
CA GLY A 14 -0.05 30.60 5.24
C GLY A 14 0.20 30.91 6.72
N GLU A 15 -0.63 31.74 7.38
CA GLU A 15 -0.53 31.92 8.84
C GLU A 15 -1.13 30.73 9.60
N GLU A 16 -0.42 30.23 10.62
CA GLU A 16 -0.86 29.08 11.41
C GLU A 16 -1.86 29.49 12.51
N ALA A 17 -1.59 30.63 13.15
CA ALA A 17 -2.39 31.21 14.21
C ALA A 17 -2.78 32.64 13.84
N CYS A 18 -4.00 33.02 14.18
CA CYS A 18 -4.52 34.34 13.94
C CYS A 18 -3.77 35.33 14.84
N ARG A 19 -3.21 36.39 14.26
CA ARG A 19 -2.53 37.44 15.03
C ARG A 19 -3.45 38.21 15.98
N PHE A 20 -4.77 38.16 15.77
CA PHE A 20 -5.74 38.91 16.55
C PHE A 20 -6.29 38.13 17.74
N CYS A 21 -6.70 36.87 17.53
CA CYS A 21 -7.30 36.06 18.60
C CYS A 21 -6.38 34.93 19.11
N GLY A 22 -5.24 34.70 18.47
CA GLY A 22 -4.37 33.55 18.75
C GLY A 22 -4.96 32.19 18.32
N GLY A 23 -6.20 32.17 17.82
CA GLY A 23 -6.88 30.97 17.36
C GLY A 23 -6.33 30.45 16.02
N PRO A 24 -6.42 29.14 15.75
CA PRO A 24 -5.89 28.54 14.53
C PRO A 24 -6.60 29.11 13.29
N VAL A 25 -5.83 29.47 12.26
CA VAL A 25 -6.36 30.08 11.02
C VAL A 25 -7.01 29.03 10.12
N ARG A 26 -6.56 27.78 10.20
CA ARG A 26 -7.27 26.63 9.64
C ARG A 26 -8.12 26.00 10.74
N PRO A 27 -9.39 25.67 10.46
CA PRO A 27 -10.17 24.88 11.40
C PRO A 27 -9.45 23.55 11.64
N GLU A 28 -9.28 23.16 12.91
CA GLU A 28 -9.01 21.76 13.22
C GLU A 28 -10.21 20.97 12.68
N LEU A 29 -9.94 20.03 11.77
CA LEU A 29 -10.96 19.14 11.26
C LEU A 29 -11.66 18.47 12.43
N SER A 30 -12.99 18.47 12.42
CA SER A 30 -13.75 17.76 13.45
C SER A 30 -13.35 16.27 13.44
N GLY A 31 -13.45 15.59 14.59
CA GLY A 31 -13.03 14.18 14.69
C GLY A 31 -13.72 13.28 13.66
N GLU A 32 -14.97 13.58 13.33
CA GLU A 32 -15.80 12.83 12.38
C GLU A 32 -15.41 13.10 10.90
N GLU A 33 -15.13 14.36 10.55
CA GLU A 33 -14.61 14.71 9.21
C GLU A 33 -13.20 14.15 8.99
N THR A 34 -12.36 14.17 10.03
CA THR A 34 -11.01 13.57 10.01
C THR A 34 -11.09 12.07 9.75
N GLU A 35 -11.98 11.37 10.45
CA GLU A 35 -12.17 9.93 10.28
C GLU A 35 -12.62 9.59 8.86
N THR A 36 -13.53 10.40 8.30
CA THR A 36 -14.04 10.21 6.93
C THR A 36 -12.94 10.46 5.89
N LEU A 37 -12.14 11.51 6.04
CA LEU A 37 -11.00 11.78 5.15
C LEU A 37 -9.95 10.67 5.21
N VAL A 38 -9.60 10.22 6.42
CA VAL A 38 -8.66 9.12 6.62
C VAL A 38 -9.20 7.83 6.01
N ARG A 39 -10.50 7.53 6.18
CA ARG A 39 -11.16 6.37 5.55
C ARG A 39 -11.01 6.40 4.04
N VAL A 40 -11.44 7.49 3.40
CA VAL A 40 -11.40 7.63 1.93
C VAL A 40 -9.96 7.54 1.41
N PHE A 41 -9.02 8.17 2.09
CA PHE A 41 -7.60 8.12 1.74
C PHE A 41 -7.05 6.69 1.85
N LEU A 42 -7.30 5.99 2.96
CA LEU A 42 -6.82 4.63 3.19
C LEU A 42 -7.44 3.62 2.22
N GLU A 43 -8.74 3.73 1.93
CA GLU A 43 -9.41 2.89 0.92
C GLU A 43 -8.83 3.12 -0.48
N ALA A 44 -8.49 4.36 -0.82
CA ALA A 44 -7.83 4.68 -2.09
C ALA A 44 -6.42 4.05 -2.18
N GLN A 45 -5.66 4.07 -1.07
CA GLN A 45 -4.36 3.41 -1.01
C GLN A 45 -4.47 1.88 -1.08
N GLU A 46 -5.45 1.29 -0.40
CA GLU A 46 -5.69 -0.16 -0.46
C GLU A 46 -6.05 -0.61 -1.89
N LYS A 47 -6.92 0.14 -2.58
CA LYS A 47 -7.25 -0.12 -3.99
C LYS A 47 -6.03 -0.01 -4.89
N ALA A 48 -5.16 0.97 -4.66
CA ALA A 48 -3.91 1.11 -5.42
C ALA A 48 -2.99 -0.12 -5.22
N LEU A 49 -2.84 -0.61 -3.99
CA LEU A 49 -2.08 -1.83 -3.70
C LEU A 49 -2.69 -3.07 -4.35
N ARG A 50 -4.02 -3.25 -4.26
CA ARG A 50 -4.70 -4.38 -4.93
C ARG A 50 -4.60 -4.31 -6.45
N GLY A 51 -4.67 -3.11 -7.03
CA GLY A 51 -4.58 -2.88 -8.47
C GLY A 51 -3.23 -3.31 -9.06
N VAL A 52 -2.14 -3.13 -8.32
CA VAL A 52 -0.80 -3.61 -8.72
C VAL A 52 -0.71 -5.14 -8.66
N ASN A 53 -1.42 -5.78 -7.72
CA ASN A 53 -1.36 -7.22 -7.53
C ASN A 53 -2.14 -8.02 -8.59
N GLY A 54 -3.25 -7.50 -9.12
CA GLY A 54 -4.12 -8.25 -10.05
C GLY A 54 -3.39 -8.81 -11.29
N PRO A 55 -2.74 -7.97 -12.11
CA PRO A 55 -2.04 -8.42 -13.32
C PRO A 55 -0.84 -9.33 -13.01
N ARG A 56 -0.18 -9.11 -11.87
CA ARG A 56 1.05 -9.82 -11.48
C ARG A 56 0.76 -11.18 -10.86
N ILE A 57 -0.29 -11.31 -10.06
CA ILE A 57 -0.79 -12.61 -9.58
C ILE A 57 -1.21 -13.47 -10.77
N TRP A 58 -1.85 -12.87 -11.78
CA TRP A 58 -2.18 -13.57 -13.01
C TRP A 58 -0.93 -14.04 -13.76
N ALA A 59 0.06 -13.17 -13.98
CA ALA A 59 1.31 -13.53 -14.64
C ALA A 59 2.09 -14.62 -13.87
N ALA A 60 2.12 -14.53 -12.54
CA ALA A 60 2.70 -15.53 -11.65
C ALA A 60 2.00 -16.88 -11.80
N GLY A 61 0.66 -16.89 -11.82
CA GLY A 61 -0.14 -18.10 -12.04
C GLY A 61 0.13 -18.75 -13.40
N VAL A 62 0.26 -17.95 -14.46
CA VAL A 62 0.62 -18.44 -15.80
C VAL A 62 2.03 -19.05 -15.80
N ALA A 63 3.02 -18.36 -15.20
CA ALA A 63 4.39 -18.86 -15.12
C ALA A 63 4.48 -20.20 -14.36
N LEU A 64 3.67 -20.36 -13.31
CA LEU A 64 3.61 -21.59 -12.51
C LEU A 64 3.11 -22.81 -13.31
N VAL A 65 2.39 -22.60 -14.41
CA VAL A 65 1.91 -23.68 -15.29
C VAL A 65 2.84 -23.85 -16.50
N VAL A 66 3.28 -22.75 -17.11
CA VAL A 66 4.07 -22.79 -18.34
C VAL A 66 5.49 -23.30 -18.09
N LEU A 67 6.16 -22.86 -17.02
CA LEU A 67 7.55 -23.26 -16.74
C LEU A 67 7.71 -24.75 -16.46
N PRO A 68 6.88 -25.41 -15.62
CA PRO A 68 6.99 -26.84 -15.37
C PRO A 68 6.64 -27.69 -16.59
N VAL A 69 5.64 -27.27 -17.38
CA VAL A 69 5.28 -27.97 -18.63
C VAL A 69 6.43 -27.86 -19.65
N GLY A 70 7.02 -26.68 -19.80
CA GLY A 70 8.19 -26.48 -20.64
C GLY A 70 9.39 -27.32 -20.19
N ALA A 71 9.67 -27.36 -18.89
CA ALA A 71 10.72 -28.18 -18.30
C ALA A 71 10.49 -29.68 -18.57
N PHE A 72 9.25 -30.16 -18.37
CA PHE A 72 8.88 -31.55 -18.64
C PHE A 72 9.07 -31.93 -20.12
N LEU A 73 8.57 -31.09 -21.04
CA LEU A 73 8.68 -31.33 -22.48
C LEU A 73 10.14 -31.26 -22.96
N GLY A 74 10.92 -30.32 -22.44
CA GLY A 74 12.35 -30.19 -22.78
C GLY A 74 13.16 -31.42 -22.38
N VAL A 75 12.96 -31.93 -21.15
CA VAL A 75 13.65 -33.16 -20.70
C VAL A 75 13.22 -34.38 -21.50
N ARG A 76 11.94 -34.47 -21.88
CA ARG A 76 11.44 -35.54 -22.77
C ARG A 76 12.05 -35.47 -24.16
N ALA A 77 12.24 -34.27 -24.73
CA ALA A 77 12.84 -34.09 -26.04
C ALA A 77 14.33 -34.49 -26.07
N LEU A 78 15.02 -34.42 -24.93
CA LEU A 78 16.41 -34.86 -24.77
C LEU A 78 16.56 -36.38 -24.60
N GLY A 79 15.47 -37.15 -24.66
CA GLY A 79 15.49 -38.61 -24.56
C GLY A 79 15.67 -39.14 -23.14
N HIS A 80 15.56 -38.30 -22.12
CA HIS A 80 15.58 -38.75 -20.73
C HIS A 80 14.29 -39.47 -20.34
N GLY A 81 14.42 -40.41 -19.40
CA GLY A 81 13.30 -41.18 -18.87
C GLY A 81 12.25 -40.30 -18.18
N TRP A 82 11.00 -40.75 -18.21
CA TRP A 82 9.87 -40.12 -17.54
C TRP A 82 10.12 -39.68 -16.07
N PRO A 83 10.81 -40.46 -15.20
CA PRO A 83 11.04 -40.03 -13.82
C PRO A 83 11.93 -38.78 -13.72
N ALA A 84 12.92 -38.63 -14.61
CA ALA A 84 13.78 -37.45 -14.63
C ALA A 84 13.00 -36.19 -15.03
N ALA A 85 12.11 -36.31 -16.02
CA ALA A 85 11.23 -35.22 -16.45
C ALA A 85 10.24 -34.81 -15.35
N ALA A 86 9.65 -35.79 -14.64
CA ALA A 86 8.73 -35.53 -13.54
C ALA A 86 9.43 -34.85 -12.35
N ALA A 87 10.63 -35.30 -11.97
CA ALA A 87 11.41 -34.70 -10.88
C ALA A 87 11.76 -33.24 -11.17
N LEU A 88 12.18 -32.92 -12.40
CA LEU A 88 12.50 -31.54 -12.78
C LEU A 88 11.26 -30.63 -12.77
N ALA A 89 10.11 -31.14 -13.22
CA ALA A 89 8.84 -30.40 -13.20
C ALA A 89 8.41 -30.06 -11.77
N VAL A 90 8.49 -31.02 -10.84
CA VAL A 90 8.20 -30.77 -9.42
C VAL A 90 9.16 -29.75 -8.83
N PHE A 91 10.46 -29.88 -9.13
CA PHE A 91 11.46 -28.93 -8.66
C PHE A 91 11.21 -27.51 -9.20
N THR A 92 10.83 -27.38 -10.47
CA THR A 92 10.50 -26.08 -11.06
C THR A 92 9.26 -25.45 -10.45
N VAL A 93 8.22 -26.24 -10.14
CA VAL A 93 7.04 -25.73 -9.39
C VAL A 93 7.47 -25.19 -8.04
N LEU A 94 8.28 -25.94 -7.29
CA LEU A 94 8.71 -25.57 -5.94
C LEU A 94 9.59 -24.31 -5.96
N ALA A 95 10.52 -24.23 -6.92
CA ALA A 95 11.35 -23.05 -7.14
C ALA A 95 10.52 -21.83 -7.54
N CYS A 96 9.51 -21.99 -8.41
CA CYS A 96 8.60 -20.90 -8.79
C CYS A 96 7.82 -20.38 -7.59
N PHE A 97 7.29 -21.24 -6.73
CA PHE A 97 6.56 -20.82 -5.53
C PHE A 97 7.43 -19.97 -4.60
N LEU A 98 8.65 -20.42 -4.34
CA LEU A 98 9.58 -19.68 -3.47
C LEU A 98 9.96 -18.33 -4.08
N PHE A 99 10.29 -18.32 -5.38
CA PHE A 99 10.72 -17.10 -6.06
C PHE A 99 9.59 -16.08 -6.19
N LEU A 100 8.37 -16.53 -6.52
CA LEU A 100 7.19 -15.68 -6.62
C LEU A 100 6.84 -15.04 -5.27
N GLY A 101 6.93 -15.80 -4.17
CA GLY A 101 6.67 -15.27 -2.83
C GLY A 101 7.61 -14.13 -2.48
N VAL A 102 8.93 -14.34 -2.67
CA VAL A 102 9.95 -13.34 -2.33
C VAL A 102 9.91 -12.14 -3.28
N ALA A 103 9.78 -12.37 -4.59
CA ALA A 103 9.77 -11.30 -5.58
C ALA A 103 8.55 -10.38 -5.42
N VAL A 104 7.37 -10.96 -5.19
CA VAL A 104 6.14 -10.18 -4.96
C VAL A 104 6.24 -9.36 -3.69
N GLN A 105 6.78 -9.92 -2.60
CA GLN A 105 6.99 -9.16 -1.36
C GLN A 105 7.98 -8.00 -1.54
N ALA A 106 9.14 -8.26 -2.14
CA ALA A 106 10.18 -7.25 -2.33
C ALA A 106 9.72 -6.06 -3.20
N GLU A 107 8.95 -6.32 -4.25
CA GLU A 107 8.40 -5.26 -5.10
C GLU A 107 7.33 -4.43 -4.38
N GLN A 108 6.50 -5.06 -3.54
CA GLN A 108 5.51 -4.35 -2.76
C GLN A 108 6.16 -3.43 -1.72
N ASP A 109 7.25 -3.89 -1.10
CA ASP A 109 8.02 -3.09 -0.16
C ASP A 109 8.62 -1.86 -0.84
N LEU A 110 9.20 -2.04 -2.03
CA LEU A 110 9.71 -0.92 -2.84
C LEU A 110 8.61 0.04 -3.28
N PHE A 111 7.45 -0.46 -3.70
CA PHE A 111 6.33 0.39 -4.11
C PHE A 111 5.76 1.17 -2.92
N PHE A 112 5.61 0.51 -1.77
CA PHE A 112 5.16 1.15 -0.54
C PHE A 112 6.13 2.24 -0.11
N GLU A 113 7.43 1.94 -0.11
CA GLU A 113 8.45 2.88 0.34
C GLU A 113 8.60 4.08 -0.62
N ARG A 114 8.60 3.85 -1.93
CA ARG A 114 8.77 4.94 -2.93
C ARG A 114 7.52 5.79 -3.11
N THR A 115 6.33 5.17 -3.10
CA THR A 115 5.10 5.83 -3.54
C THR A 115 4.18 6.15 -2.38
N LEU A 116 3.87 5.16 -1.55
CA LEU A 116 2.91 5.34 -0.45
C LEU A 116 3.48 6.14 0.69
N ARG A 117 4.75 5.92 1.07
CA ARG A 117 5.38 6.66 2.18
C ARG A 117 5.35 8.16 1.95
N GLY A 118 5.66 8.61 0.73
CA GLY A 118 5.59 10.01 0.34
C GLY A 118 4.18 10.57 0.40
N ARG A 119 3.19 9.83 -0.12
CA ARG A 119 1.78 10.24 -0.07
C ARG A 119 1.22 10.30 1.35
N ILE A 120 1.55 9.32 2.19
CA ILE A 120 1.14 9.30 3.60
C ILE A 120 1.76 10.48 4.34
N ARG A 121 3.07 10.73 4.18
CA ARG A 121 3.72 11.90 4.79
C ARG A 121 3.12 13.22 4.32
N GLY A 122 2.89 13.38 3.01
CA GLY A 122 2.23 14.56 2.47
C GLY A 122 0.83 14.76 3.05
N PHE A 123 0.05 13.68 3.17
CA PHE A 123 -1.28 13.73 3.79
C PHE A 123 -1.22 14.10 5.27
N LEU A 124 -0.25 13.55 6.03
CA LEU A 124 -0.04 13.87 7.44
C LEU A 124 0.33 15.35 7.62
N GLU A 125 1.24 15.85 6.80
CA GLU A 125 1.72 17.25 6.84
C GLU A 125 0.61 18.23 6.43
N GLU A 126 -0.13 17.92 5.36
CA GLU A 126 -1.22 18.75 4.85
C GLU A 126 -2.39 18.88 5.86
N ASN A 127 -2.66 17.81 6.60
CA ASN A 127 -3.75 17.75 7.58
C ASN A 127 -3.30 17.93 9.05
N ARG A 128 -2.01 18.22 9.29
CA ARG A 128 -1.40 18.29 10.64
C ARG A 128 -1.75 17.08 11.53
N LEU A 129 -1.78 15.90 10.92
CA LEU A 129 -2.05 14.65 11.61
C LEU A 129 -0.74 14.01 12.04
N ASP A 130 -0.73 13.49 13.27
CA ASP A 130 0.38 12.70 13.77
C ASP A 130 0.26 11.24 13.29
N ALA A 131 1.38 10.57 13.05
CA ALA A 131 1.41 9.18 12.60
C ALA A 131 0.69 8.25 13.60
N ALA A 132 0.82 8.52 14.89
CA ALA A 132 0.12 7.80 15.95
C ALA A 132 -1.41 7.97 15.86
N LYS A 133 -1.90 9.20 15.59
CA LYS A 133 -3.34 9.46 15.41
C LYS A 133 -3.87 8.76 14.16
N LEU A 134 -3.10 8.77 13.07
CA LEU A 134 -3.44 8.04 11.85
C LEU A 134 -3.59 6.54 12.12
N LEU A 135 -2.65 5.93 12.86
CA LEU A 135 -2.70 4.51 13.23
C LEU A 135 -3.95 4.16 14.05
N VAL A 136 -4.27 4.98 15.05
CA VAL A 136 -5.48 4.80 15.87
C VAL A 136 -6.74 4.90 15.01
N LEU A 137 -6.84 5.90 14.14
CA LEU A 137 -7.98 6.07 13.24
C LEU A 137 -8.07 4.93 12.22
N ALA A 138 -6.94 4.55 11.62
CA ALA A 138 -6.86 3.44 10.68
C ALA A 138 -7.32 2.12 11.32
N SER A 139 -6.96 1.86 12.58
CA SER A 139 -7.38 0.66 13.32
C SER A 139 -8.89 0.59 13.59
N ARG A 140 -9.58 1.73 13.68
CA ARG A 140 -11.05 1.78 13.85
C ARG A 140 -11.79 1.63 12.53
N VAL A 141 -11.19 2.10 11.45
CA VAL A 141 -11.84 2.27 10.16
C VAL A 141 -11.59 1.08 9.23
N MET A 142 -10.39 0.51 9.25
CA MET A 142 -10.00 -0.59 8.36
C MET A 142 -10.18 -1.96 9.01
N LYS A 143 -10.38 -2.98 8.17
CA LYS A 143 -10.39 -4.37 8.62
C LYS A 143 -8.99 -4.75 9.14
N PRO A 144 -8.89 -5.53 10.23
CA PRO A 144 -7.61 -5.94 10.81
C PRO A 144 -6.74 -6.76 9.86
N ASP A 145 -7.34 -7.41 8.85
CA ASP A 145 -6.64 -8.22 7.86
C ASP A 145 -6.08 -7.42 6.67
N ALA A 146 -6.23 -6.09 6.66
CA ALA A 146 -5.72 -5.27 5.57
C ALA A 146 -4.18 -5.30 5.56
N GLU A 147 -3.59 -5.71 4.43
CA GLU A 147 -2.14 -5.70 4.19
C GLU A 147 -1.51 -4.32 4.49
N LEU A 148 -2.27 -3.26 4.26
CA LEU A 148 -1.91 -1.88 4.56
C LEU A 148 -1.70 -1.64 6.07
N MET A 149 -2.52 -2.25 6.94
CA MET A 149 -2.42 -2.10 8.40
C MET A 149 -1.12 -2.69 8.95
N LYS A 150 -0.74 -3.88 8.48
CA LYS A 150 0.54 -4.51 8.86
C LYS A 150 1.74 -3.63 8.50
N ARG A 151 1.67 -2.94 7.37
CA ARG A 151 2.74 -2.05 6.89
C ARG A 151 2.72 -0.69 7.58
N LEU A 152 1.54 -0.16 7.91
CA LEU A 152 1.38 1.06 8.71
C LEU A 152 1.89 0.92 10.14
N ALA A 153 1.86 -0.27 10.72
CA ALA A 153 2.39 -0.52 12.07
C ALA A 153 3.93 -0.41 12.15
N ASN A 154 4.63 -0.50 11.02
CA ASN A 154 6.10 -0.42 10.92
C ASN A 154 6.59 0.96 10.43
N LEU A 155 5.71 1.98 10.38
CA LEU A 155 6.01 3.34 9.96
C LEU A 155 6.57 4.18 11.12
#